data_AF-A0A662B5E3-F1
#
_entry.id   AF-A0A662B5E3-F1
#
_cell.length_a   1.000
_cell.length_b   1.000
_cell.length_c   1.000
_cell.angle_alpha   90.00
_cell.angle_beta   90.00
_cell.angle_gamma   90.00
#
_symmetry.space_group_name_H-M   'P 1'
#
loop_
_entity.id
_entity.type
_entity.pdbx_description
1 polymer ?
#
loop_
_entity_poly.entity_id
_entity_poly.type
_entity_poly.pdbx_seq_one_letter_code
_entity_poly.pdbx_strand_id
1 'polypeptide(L)'
;MNKNLQVAKYVLADLFSAAIAWTLFFTYRKYVVSPDIFHHLVDVFLDPKLYLGIAIIPFFWLTLYIIIGTYRKIYRKSRLKELGQTLSITFFGVIFIFFSVILDDIYVSYQEYYKSFVFLFLVHFIITYSFRLF
;
A
#
# COMPACT_ATOMS: atom_id res chain seq x y z
N MET A 1 -14.05 -9.23 -25.19
CA MET A 1 -13.59 -8.44 -24.03
C MET A 1 -12.17 -7.97 -24.31
N ASN A 2 -11.93 -6.65 -24.31
CA ASN A 2 -10.63 -6.09 -24.68
C ASN A 2 -9.63 -6.29 -23.53
N LYS A 3 -8.67 -7.21 -23.71
CA LYS A 3 -7.71 -7.61 -22.68
C LYS A 3 -6.90 -6.42 -22.17
N ASN A 4 -6.53 -5.50 -23.06
CA ASN A 4 -5.71 -4.33 -22.72
C ASN A 4 -6.50 -3.33 -21.87
N LEU A 5 -7.80 -3.16 -22.13
CA LEU A 5 -8.66 -2.29 -21.34
C LEU A 5 -8.82 -2.80 -19.91
N GLN A 6 -8.95 -4.12 -19.72
CA GLN A 6 -8.99 -4.69 -18.38
C GLN A 6 -7.67 -4.59 -17.64
N VAL A 7 -6.54 -4.85 -18.31
CA VAL A 7 -5.22 -4.65 -17.71
C VAL A 7 -5.08 -3.20 -17.22
N ALA A 8 -5.47 -2.22 -18.03
CA ALA A 8 -5.43 -0.81 -17.65
C ALA A 8 -6.28 -0.52 -16.41
N LYS A 9 -7.50 -1.07 -16.33
CA LYS A 9 -8.36 -0.93 -15.14
C LYS A 9 -7.71 -1.50 -13.87
N TYR A 10 -7.13 -2.70 -13.95
CA TYR A 10 -6.42 -3.32 -12.83
C TYR A 10 -5.20 -2.50 -12.38
N VAL A 11 -4.42 -2.00 -13.34
CA VAL A 11 -3.25 -1.15 -13.04
C VAL A 11 -3.67 0.14 -12.35
N LEU A 12 -4.71 0.81 -12.84
CA LEU A 12 -5.22 2.02 -12.21
C LEU A 12 -5.77 1.74 -10.81
N ALA A 13 -6.54 0.66 -10.65
CA ALA A 13 -7.07 0.25 -9.35
C ALA A 13 -5.95 -0.05 -8.34
N ASP A 14 -4.88 -0.73 -8.77
CA ASP A 14 -3.70 -1.02 -7.94
C ASP A 14 -2.91 0.26 -7.58
N LEU A 15 -2.82 1.24 -8.49
CA LEU A 15 -2.19 2.53 -8.20
C LEU A 15 -2.99 3.33 -7.18
N PHE A 16 -4.32 3.40 -7.35
CA PHE A 16 -5.19 4.07 -6.38
C PHE A 16 -5.20 3.35 -5.03
N SER A 17 -5.24 2.02 -5.00
CA SER A 17 -5.19 1.26 -3.76
C SER A 17 -3.90 1.56 -2.99
N ALA A 18 -2.76 1.56 -3.68
CA ALA A 18 -1.47 1.89 -3.09
C ALA A 18 -1.39 3.33 -2.56
N ALA A 19 -1.91 4.30 -3.32
CA ALA A 19 -1.92 5.70 -2.91
C ALA A 19 -2.81 5.93 -1.67
N ILE A 20 -4.00 5.32 -1.64
CA ILE A 20 -4.91 5.40 -0.49
C ILE A 20 -4.29 4.72 0.73
N ALA A 21 -3.75 3.50 0.56
CA ALA A 21 -3.11 2.77 1.65
C ALA A 21 -1.91 3.53 2.23
N TRP A 22 -1.10 4.15 1.37
CA TRP A 22 0.00 5.00 1.81
C TRP A 22 -0.46 6.24 2.57
N THR A 23 -1.51 6.91 2.08
CA THR A 23 -2.06 8.09 2.76
C THR A 23 -2.56 7.72 4.15
N LEU A 24 -3.30 6.62 4.29
CA LEU A 24 -3.76 6.13 5.58
C LEU A 24 -2.60 5.76 6.52
N PHE A 25 -1.57 5.11 5.99
CA PHE A 25 -0.36 4.79 6.74
C PHE A 25 0.40 6.03 7.22
N PHE A 26 0.53 7.05 6.36
CA PHE A 26 1.19 8.30 6.70
C PHE A 26 0.42 9.05 7.79
N THR A 27 -0.90 9.12 7.70
CA THR A 27 -1.76 9.68 8.76
C THR A 27 -1.62 8.90 10.06
N TYR A 28 -1.59 7.57 10.00
CA TYR A 28 -1.38 6.71 11.18
C TYR A 28 -0.03 7.02 11.86
N ARG A 29 1.05 7.17 11.08
CA ARG A 29 2.38 7.54 11.62
C ARG A 29 2.34 8.88 12.37
N LYS A 30 1.70 9.89 11.78
CA LYS A 30 1.54 11.21 12.43
C LYS A 30 0.69 11.12 13.70
N TYR A 31 -0.36 10.30 13.69
CA TYR A 31 -1.21 10.06 14.87
C TYR A 31 -0.46 9.41 16.02
N VAL A 32 0.42 8.45 15.75
CA VAL A 32 1.23 7.79 16.80
C VAL A 32 2.14 8.79 17.52
N VAL A 33 2.68 9.77 16.80
CA VAL A 33 3.53 10.83 17.37
C VAL A 33 2.70 11.93 18.06
N SER A 34 1.53 12.25 17.51
CA SER A 34 0.66 13.31 18.03
C SER A 34 -0.81 12.88 17.93
N PRO A 35 -1.42 12.39 19.02
CA PRO A 35 -2.80 11.89 19.00
C PRO A 35 -3.84 12.94 18.56
N ASP A 36 -3.57 14.23 18.75
CA ASP A 36 -4.45 15.34 18.37
C ASP A 36 -4.43 15.65 16.86
N ILE A 37 -3.72 14.86 16.04
CA ILE A 37 -3.59 15.08 14.58
C ILE A 37 -4.95 15.16 13.86
N PHE A 38 -5.99 14.52 14.38
CA PHE A 38 -7.32 14.55 13.77
C PHE A 38 -7.99 15.93 13.85
N HIS A 39 -7.61 16.76 14.83
CA HIS A 39 -8.01 18.16 14.89
C HIS A 39 -7.21 19.04 13.91
N HIS A 40 -6.06 18.56 13.45
CA HIS A 40 -5.11 19.27 12.59
C HIS A 40 -4.77 18.47 11.33
N LEU A 41 -5.75 17.82 10.70
CA LEU A 41 -5.54 17.02 9.48
C LEU A 41 -4.91 17.82 8.34
N VAL A 42 -5.12 19.14 8.32
CA VAL A 42 -4.50 20.06 7.36
C VAL A 42 -2.97 19.92 7.39
N ASP A 43 -2.36 19.75 8.56
CA ASP A 43 -0.90 19.61 8.69
C ASP A 43 -0.38 18.32 8.05
N VAL A 44 -1.20 17.26 8.02
CA VAL A 44 -0.87 16.01 7.33
C VAL A 44 -0.87 16.21 5.81
N PHE A 45 -1.88 16.91 5.30
CA PHE A 45 -1.99 17.18 3.86
C PHE A 45 -1.02 18.26 3.37
N LEU A 46 -0.53 19.14 4.24
CA LEU A 46 0.49 20.12 3.89
C LEU A 46 1.91 19.54 3.92
N ASP A 47 2.12 18.34 4.45
CA ASP A 47 3.45 17.73 4.53
C ASP A 47 3.94 17.26 3.13
N PRO A 48 5.03 17.83 2.59
CA PRO A 48 5.56 17.44 1.28
C PRO A 48 6.00 15.98 1.22
N LYS A 49 6.35 15.36 2.37
CA LYS A 49 6.72 13.93 2.43
C LYS A 49 5.55 13.02 2.09
N LEU A 50 4.31 13.43 2.35
CA LEU A 50 3.11 12.69 1.94
C LEU A 50 3.07 12.57 0.41
N TYR A 51 3.20 13.69 -0.29
CA TYR A 51 3.14 13.73 -1.75
C TYR A 51 4.31 12.99 -2.40
N LEU A 52 5.51 13.08 -1.83
CA LEU A 52 6.66 12.28 -2.26
C LEU A 52 6.37 10.79 -2.13
N GLY A 53 5.79 10.37 -1.00
CA GLY A 53 5.41 8.97 -0.80
C GLY A 53 4.30 8.50 -1.75
N ILE A 54 3.27 9.33 -2.01
CA ILE A 54 2.23 9.05 -3.02
C ILE A 54 2.83 8.96 -4.43
N ALA A 55 3.91 9.69 -4.73
CA ALA A 55 4.58 9.62 -6.02
C ALA A 55 5.50 8.39 -6.16
N ILE A 56 6.09 7.87 -5.08
CA ILE A 56 7.07 6.77 -5.15
C ILE A 56 6.45 5.41 -4.84
N ILE A 57 5.64 5.32 -3.79
CA ILE A 57 5.16 4.05 -3.24
C ILE A 57 4.22 3.30 -4.21
N PRO A 58 3.26 3.95 -4.89
CA PRO A 58 2.46 3.27 -5.91
C PRO A 58 3.28 2.69 -7.06
N PHE A 59 4.34 3.37 -7.50
CA PHE A 59 5.22 2.86 -8.56
C PHE A 59 6.06 1.67 -8.09
N PHE A 60 6.51 1.70 -6.83
CA PHE A 60 7.14 0.53 -6.20
C PHE A 60 6.21 -0.69 -6.22
N TRP A 61 4.95 -0.53 -5.81
CA TRP A 61 3.95 -1.61 -5.83
C TRP A 61 3.66 -2.10 -7.24
N LEU A 62 3.49 -1.18 -8.20
CA LEU A 62 3.27 -1.52 -9.59
C LEU A 62 4.43 -2.37 -10.14
N THR A 63 5.67 -2.01 -9.81
CA THR A 63 6.86 -2.78 -10.22
C THR A 63 6.83 -4.20 -9.66
N LEU A 64 6.48 -4.38 -8.39
CA LEU A 64 6.30 -5.72 -7.80
C LEU A 64 5.21 -6.52 -8.52
N TYR A 65 4.06 -5.91 -8.81
CA TYR A 65 2.97 -6.59 -9.52
C TYR A 65 3.35 -6.98 -10.95
N ILE A 66 4.17 -6.19 -11.63
CA ILE A 66 4.72 -6.50 -12.95
C ILE A 66 5.70 -7.68 -12.88
N ILE A 67 6.65 -7.66 -11.93
CA ILE A 67 7.67 -8.71 -11.76
C ILE A 67 7.02 -10.07 -11.48
N ILE A 68 6.06 -10.11 -10.56
CA ILE A 68 5.31 -11.34 -10.26
C ILE A 68 4.39 -11.76 -11.43
N GLY A 69 4.12 -10.87 -12.38
CA GLY A 69 3.29 -11.17 -13.55
C GLY A 69 1.80 -11.19 -13.22
N THR A 70 1.35 -10.37 -12.27
CA THR A 70 -0.06 -10.26 -11.88
C THR A 70 -0.97 -10.02 -13.08
N TYR A 71 -0.55 -9.15 -14.01
CA TYR A 71 -1.31 -8.73 -15.18
C TYR A 71 -1.29 -9.71 -16.37
N ARG A 72 -0.47 -10.77 -16.36
CA ARG A 72 -0.32 -11.69 -17.53
C ARG A 72 -1.53 -12.60 -17.79
N LYS A 73 -2.27 -12.98 -16.75
CA LYS A 73 -3.42 -13.92 -16.85
C LYS A 73 -4.55 -13.48 -15.93
N ILE A 74 -5.28 -12.44 -16.31
CA ILE A 74 -6.42 -11.90 -15.53
C ILE A 74 -7.62 -12.88 -15.57
N TYR A 75 -7.93 -13.45 -16.73
CA TYR A 75 -9.18 -14.21 -16.95
C TYR A 75 -9.24 -15.66 -16.45
N ARG A 76 -8.12 -16.23 -16.00
CA ARG A 76 -8.02 -17.68 -15.71
C ARG A 76 -7.50 -17.98 -14.30
N LYS A 77 -7.54 -17.00 -13.38
CA LYS A 77 -7.14 -17.20 -11.98
C LYS A 77 -8.36 -17.53 -11.13
N SER A 78 -8.22 -18.51 -10.24
CA SER A 78 -9.18 -18.71 -9.17
C SER A 78 -9.03 -17.59 -8.15
N ARG A 79 -10.13 -17.17 -7.53
CA ARG A 79 -10.14 -16.13 -6.48
C ARG A 79 -9.16 -16.46 -5.34
N LEU A 80 -9.07 -17.74 -4.96
CA LEU A 80 -8.14 -18.19 -3.94
C LEU A 80 -6.66 -18.01 -4.35
N LYS A 81 -6.34 -18.24 -5.62
CA LYS A 81 -4.98 -18.03 -6.14
C LYS A 81 -4.62 -16.55 -6.17
N GLU A 82 -5.57 -15.70 -6.51
CA GLU A 82 -5.39 -14.25 -6.49
C GLU A 82 -5.22 -13.71 -5.06
N LEU A 83 -6.00 -14.22 -4.11
CA LEU A 83 -5.84 -13.90 -2.68
C LEU A 83 -4.44 -14.28 -2.19
N GLY A 84 -4.03 -15.53 -2.40
CA GLY A 84 -2.72 -16.00 -1.95
C GLY A 84 -1.57 -15.22 -2.60
N GLN A 85 -1.68 -14.95 -3.91
CA GLN A 85 -0.69 -14.16 -4.62
C GLN A 85 -0.63 -12.71 -4.10
N THR A 86 -1.78 -12.08 -3.86
CA THR A 86 -1.84 -10.71 -3.31
C THR A 86 -1.24 -10.67 -1.91
N LEU A 87 -1.60 -11.61 -1.04
CA LEU A 87 -1.08 -11.74 0.32
C LEU A 87 0.45 -11.89 0.35
N SER A 88 1.01 -12.74 -0.51
CA SER A 88 2.47 -12.91 -0.59
C SER A 88 3.16 -11.64 -1.10
N ILE A 89 2.64 -11.01 -2.16
CA ILE A 89 3.24 -9.77 -2.68
C ILE A 89 3.15 -8.65 -1.63
N THR A 90 2.02 -8.49 -0.94
CA THR A 90 1.88 -7.47 0.10
C THR A 90 2.81 -7.74 1.27
N PHE A 91 2.97 -8.99 1.68
CA PHE A 91 3.90 -9.35 2.74
C PHE A 91 5.35 -8.95 2.40
N PHE A 92 5.86 -9.37 1.23
CA PHE A 92 7.23 -9.03 0.82
C PHE A 92 7.40 -7.53 0.54
N GLY A 93 6.40 -6.88 -0.06
CA GLY A 93 6.46 -5.44 -0.33
C GLY A 93 6.49 -4.61 0.95
N VAL A 94 5.71 -4.99 1.97
CA VAL A 94 5.75 -4.30 3.27
C VAL A 94 7.05 -4.57 4.02
N ILE A 95 7.64 -5.77 3.90
CA ILE A 95 9.00 -6.02 4.42
C ILE A 95 10.02 -5.05 3.80
N PHE A 96 9.95 -4.83 2.48
CA PHE A 96 10.87 -3.92 1.81
C PHE A 96 10.68 -2.46 2.27
N ILE A 97 9.41 -2.01 2.36
CA ILE A 97 9.08 -0.68 2.87
C ILE A 97 9.48 -0.53 4.34
N PHE A 98 9.35 -1.59 5.14
CA PHE A 98 9.75 -1.59 6.53
C PHE A 98 11.22 -1.23 6.69
N PHE A 99 12.11 -1.92 5.99
CA PHE A 99 13.55 -1.63 6.04
C PHE A 99 13.92 -0.29 5.42
N SER A 100 13.18 0.17 4.40
CA SER A 100 13.54 1.38 3.65
C SER A 100 13.00 2.67 4.26
N VAL A 101 11.80 2.64 4.84
CA VAL A 101 11.08 3.85 5.28
C VAL A 101 10.70 3.81 6.76
N ILE A 102 10.25 2.66 7.26
CA ILE A 102 9.78 2.57 8.65
C ILE A 102 10.97 2.57 9.62
N LEU A 103 12.09 1.97 9.22
CA LEU A 103 13.29 1.84 10.06
C LEU A 103 14.07 3.16 10.23
N ASP A 104 13.91 4.11 9.29
CA ASP A 104 14.49 5.46 9.36
C ASP A 104 13.71 6.38 10.31
N ASP A 105 12.55 5.93 10.79
CA ASP A 105 11.66 6.74 11.62
C ASP A 105 12.04 6.69 13.09
N ILE A 106 11.90 7.83 13.78
CA ILE A 106 12.21 7.92 15.21
C ILE A 106 10.95 7.51 16.01
N TYR A 107 10.83 6.22 16.29
CA TYR A 107 9.84 5.70 17.24
C TYR A 107 10.40 5.64 18.66
N VAL A 108 9.52 5.83 19.66
CA VAL A 108 9.89 5.79 21.08
C VAL A 108 10.04 4.35 21.57
N SER A 109 9.34 3.40 20.94
CA SER A 109 9.35 1.98 21.33
C SER A 109 9.43 1.04 20.14
N TYR A 110 10.16 -0.07 20.30
CA TYR A 110 10.21 -1.17 19.33
C TYR A 110 8.82 -1.72 18.96
N GLN A 111 7.85 -1.63 19.88
CA GLN A 111 6.48 -2.08 19.63
C GLN A 111 5.79 -1.26 18.54
N GLU A 112 6.16 0.00 18.35
CA GLU A 112 5.53 0.90 17.39
C GLU A 112 5.93 0.57 15.95
N TYR A 113 7.16 0.08 15.74
CA TYR A 113 7.60 -0.46 14.45
C TYR A 113 6.75 -1.65 14.01
N TYR A 114 6.50 -2.60 14.92
CA TYR A 114 5.66 -3.77 14.63
C TYR A 114 4.20 -3.37 14.36
N LYS A 115 3.64 -2.44 15.15
CA LYS A 115 2.28 -1.93 14.92
C LYS A 115 2.16 -1.25 13.54
N SER A 116 3.15 -0.43 13.18
CA SER A 116 3.21 0.25 11.88
C SER A 116 3.33 -0.73 10.71
N PHE A 117 4.17 -1.77 10.85
CA PHE A 117 4.27 -2.86 9.89
C PHE A 117 2.92 -3.56 9.67
N VAL A 118 2.27 -3.99 10.76
CA VAL A 118 0.99 -4.71 10.71
C VAL A 118 -0.09 -3.81 10.10
N PHE A 119 -0.14 -2.54 10.49
CA PHE A 119 -1.11 -1.59 9.97
C PHE A 119 -0.95 -1.40 8.46
N LEU A 120 0.26 -1.14 7.97
CA LEU A 120 0.52 -0.99 6.54
C LEU A 120 0.16 -2.27 5.76
N PHE A 121 0.54 -3.43 6.28
CA PHE A 121 0.21 -4.72 5.68
C PHE A 121 -1.31 -4.92 5.54
N LEU A 122 -2.07 -4.71 6.62
CA LEU A 122 -3.52 -4.91 6.60
C LEU A 122 -4.22 -3.91 5.70
N VAL A 123 -3.91 -2.62 5.82
CA VAL A 123 -4.54 -1.57 5.03
C VAL A 123 -4.24 -1.77 3.54
N HIS A 124 -2.98 -2.02 3.17
CA HIS A 124 -2.62 -2.22 1.76
C HIS A 124 -3.25 -3.49 1.18
N PHE A 125 -3.24 -4.59 1.93
CA PHE A 125 -3.84 -5.85 1.50
C PHE A 125 -5.36 -5.75 1.33
N ILE A 126 -6.07 -5.22 2.33
CA ILE A 126 -7.53 -5.13 2.34
C ILE A 126 -8.00 -4.24 1.19
N ILE A 127 -7.40 -3.06 1.02
CA ILE A 127 -7.78 -2.12 -0.04
C ILE A 127 -7.49 -2.74 -1.41
N THR A 128 -6.26 -3.23 -1.64
CA THR A 128 -5.88 -3.80 -2.94
C THR A 128 -6.73 -5.01 -3.31
N TYR A 129 -6.96 -5.93 -2.37
CA TYR A 129 -7.79 -7.10 -2.63
C TYR A 129 -9.25 -6.72 -2.89
N SER A 130 -9.79 -5.73 -2.16
CA SER A 130 -11.16 -5.24 -2.38
C SER A 130 -11.32 -4.67 -3.79
N PHE A 131 -10.39 -3.84 -4.25
CA PHE A 131 -10.40 -3.30 -5.61
C PHE A 131 -10.28 -4.37 -6.71
N ARG A 132 -9.59 -5.49 -6.43
CA ARG A 132 -9.42 -6.59 -7.38
C ARG A 132 -10.62 -7.53 -7.48
N LEU A 133 -11.53 -7.50 -6.50
CA LEU A 133 -12.75 -8.31 -6.49
C LEU A 133 -13.87 -7.74 -7.39
N PHE A 134 -13.82 -6.45 -7.72
CA PHE A 134 -14.81 -5.74 -8.53
C PHE A 134 -14.29 -5.49 -9.97
#